data_AF-A0A5D0I375-F1
#
_entry.id   AF-A0A5D0I375-F1
#
_cell.length_a   1.000
_cell.length_b   1.000
_cell.length_c   1.000
_cell.angle_alpha   90.00
_cell.angle_beta   90.00
_cell.angle_gamma   90.00
#
_symmetry.space_group_name_H-M   'P 1'
#
loop_
_entity.id
_entity.type
_entity.pdbx_description
1 polymer ?
#
loop_
_entity_poly.entity_id
_entity_poly.type
_entity_poly.pdbx_seq_one_letter_code
_entity_poly.pdbx_strand_id
1 'polypeptide(L)'
;RQDLDPIEIALSYQRLIDEINLTQEQMSERVGKKRSTITNYLRLLKLDPIIQTGMRDGFISMGHGRALISVEDTSTQLDIYGKVLENELSVRATETLIKNYNAT
;
A
#
# COMPACT_ATOMS: atom_id res chain seq x y z
N ARG A 1 -12.64 18.59 6.29
CA ARG A 1 -11.46 17.93 5.69
C ARG A 1 -11.87 16.48 5.49
N GLN A 2 -12.01 16.01 4.24
CA GLN A 2 -12.00 14.58 4.01
C GLN A 2 -10.59 14.09 4.35
N ASP A 3 -10.50 13.04 5.14
CA ASP A 3 -9.22 12.37 5.35
C ASP A 3 -8.78 11.82 3.99
N LEU A 4 -7.63 12.28 3.48
CA LEU A 4 -7.08 11.83 2.20
C LEU A 4 -6.83 10.33 2.27
N ASP A 5 -7.18 9.62 1.20
CA ASP A 5 -6.95 8.18 1.16
C ASP A 5 -5.44 7.86 1.06
N PRO A 6 -4.99 6.64 1.45
CA PRO A 6 -3.58 6.30 1.45
C PRO A 6 -2.87 6.45 0.09
N ILE A 7 -3.59 6.24 -1.02
CA ILE A 7 -3.07 6.40 -2.39
C ILE A 7 -2.94 7.88 -2.74
N GLU A 8 -3.90 8.73 -2.39
CA GLU A 8 -3.79 10.19 -2.56
C GLU A 8 -2.58 10.78 -1.83
N ILE A 9 -2.34 10.34 -0.58
CA ILE A 9 -1.15 10.75 0.19
C ILE A 9 0.13 10.28 -0.52
N ALA A 10 0.16 9.03 -0.97
CA ALA A 10 1.32 8.47 -1.67
C ALA A 10 1.63 9.23 -2.97
N LEU A 11 0.62 9.55 -3.77
CA LEU A 11 0.76 10.37 -4.99
C LEU A 11 1.25 11.77 -4.67
N SER A 12 0.76 12.38 -3.59
CA SER A 12 1.22 13.70 -3.14
C SER A 12 2.70 13.69 -2.74
N TYR A 13 3.15 12.63 -2.06
CA TYR A 13 4.57 12.46 -1.74
C TYR A 13 5.42 12.24 -2.98
N GLN A 14 4.97 11.40 -3.91
CA GLN A 14 5.68 11.14 -5.17
C GLN A 14 5.86 12.43 -5.98
N ARG A 15 4.79 13.23 -6.13
CA ARG A 15 4.85 14.53 -6.81
C ARG A 15 5.85 15.49 -6.18
N LEU A 16 5.82 15.65 -4.86
CA LEU A 16 6.78 16.54 -4.18
C LEU A 16 8.23 16.07 -4.32
N ILE A 17 8.45 14.76 -4.31
CA ILE A 17 9.76 14.17 -4.57
C ILE A 17 10.23 14.47 -5.98
N ASP A 18 9.37 14.30 -6.99
CA ASP A 18 9.73 14.46 -8.40
C ASP A 18 9.88 15.93 -8.81
N GLU A 19 8.92 16.78 -8.43
CA GLU A 19 8.87 18.20 -8.81
C GLU A 19 9.95 19.04 -8.14
N ILE A 20 10.32 18.69 -6.90
CA ILE A 20 11.29 19.44 -6.08
C ILE A 20 12.62 18.66 -5.97
N ASN A 21 12.72 17.50 -6.62
CA ASN A 21 13.89 16.61 -6.60
C ASN A 21 14.36 16.27 -5.17
N LEU A 22 13.42 15.91 -4.30
CA LEU A 22 13.70 15.56 -2.91
C LEU A 22 14.04 14.08 -2.77
N THR A 23 15.02 13.77 -1.92
CA THR A 23 15.17 12.39 -1.43
C THR A 23 14.03 12.04 -0.45
N GLN A 24 13.80 10.74 -0.22
CA GLN A 24 12.84 10.30 0.80
C GLN A 24 13.18 10.81 2.21
N GLU A 25 14.46 11.04 2.51
CA GLU A 25 14.91 11.60 3.80
C GLU A 25 14.45 13.07 3.93
N GLN A 26 14.79 13.91 2.94
CA GLN A 26 14.38 15.32 2.91
C GLN A 26 12.86 15.48 2.89
N MET A 27 12.15 14.59 2.18
CA MET A 27 10.71 14.58 2.20
C MET A 27 10.16 14.29 3.61
N SER A 28 10.79 13.37 4.34
CA SER A 28 10.39 13.00 5.69
C SER A 28 10.56 14.15 6.69
N GLU A 29 11.66 14.88 6.60
CA GLU A 29 11.90 16.11 7.37
C GLU A 29 10.84 17.16 7.05
N ARG A 30 10.54 17.37 5.76
CA ARG A 30 9.58 18.37 5.29
C ARG A 30 8.16 18.14 5.81
N VAL A 31 7.71 16.90 5.89
CA VAL A 31 6.35 16.57 6.38
C VAL A 31 6.31 16.15 7.86
N GLY A 32 7.45 16.18 8.56
CA GLY A 32 7.54 15.78 9.97
C GLY A 32 7.14 14.33 10.21
N LYS A 33 7.49 13.42 9.29
CA LYS A 33 7.21 11.97 9.40
C LYS A 33 8.51 11.19 9.37
N LYS A 34 8.47 9.92 9.78
CA LYS A 34 9.62 9.02 9.64
C LYS A 34 9.86 8.74 8.15
N ARG A 35 11.11 8.64 7.71
CA ARG A 35 11.45 8.20 6.35
C ARG A 35 10.75 6.90 5.96
N SER A 36 10.68 5.93 6.88
CA SER A 36 9.97 4.67 6.65
C SER A 36 8.48 4.83 6.37
N THR A 37 7.84 5.87 6.93
CA THR A 37 6.45 6.22 6.59
C THR A 37 6.36 6.65 5.14
N ILE A 38 7.24 7.53 4.68
CA ILE A 38 7.29 7.98 3.28
C ILE A 38 7.49 6.78 2.35
N THR A 39 8.48 5.93 2.64
CA THR A 39 8.75 4.71 1.88
C THR A 39 7.53 3.80 1.81
N ASN A 40 6.81 3.60 2.92
CA ASN A 40 5.62 2.74 2.95
C ASN A 40 4.49 3.28 2.07
N TYR A 41 4.26 4.60 2.07
CA TYR A 41 3.26 5.21 1.18
C TYR A 41 3.64 5.05 -0.29
N LEU A 42 4.87 5.43 -0.67
CA LEU A 42 5.33 5.33 -2.06
C LEU A 42 5.28 3.89 -2.59
N ARG A 43 5.55 2.92 -1.71
CA ARG A 43 5.45 1.50 -2.04
C ARG A 43 4.03 1.11 -2.48
N LEU A 44 2.97 1.68 -1.91
CA LEU A 44 1.58 1.36 -2.30
C LEU A 44 1.31 1.62 -3.79
N LEU A 45 2.01 2.59 -4.39
CA LEU A 45 1.88 2.91 -5.82
C LEU A 45 2.39 1.80 -6.73
N LYS A 46 3.07 0.78 -6.19
CA LYS A 46 3.55 -0.39 -6.93
C LYS A 46 2.53 -1.53 -7.00
N LEU A 47 1.44 -1.45 -6.24
CA LEU A 47 0.39 -2.47 -6.26
C LEU A 47 -0.40 -2.38 -7.56
N ASP A 48 -1.08 -3.47 -7.93
CA ASP A 48 -2.02 -3.46 -9.04
C ASP A 48 -3.08 -2.33 -8.87
N PRO A 49 -3.47 -1.60 -9.94
CA PRO A 49 -4.45 -0.53 -9.87
C PRO A 49 -5.79 -0.90 -9.22
N ILE A 50 -6.21 -2.17 -9.35
CA ILE A 50 -7.43 -2.67 -8.71
C ILE A 50 -7.29 -2.61 -7.18
N ILE A 51 -6.14 -3.01 -6.65
CA ILE A 51 -5.86 -3.01 -5.20
C ILE A 51 -5.70 -1.59 -4.68
N GLN A 52 -5.09 -0.69 -5.46
CA GLN A 52 -5.02 0.73 -5.14
C GLN A 52 -6.42 1.34 -5.03
N THR A 53 -7.31 1.01 -5.98
CA THR A 53 -8.71 1.43 -5.96
C THR A 53 -9.44 0.85 -4.75
N GLY A 54 -9.20 -0.42 -4.43
CA GLY A 54 -9.72 -1.07 -3.22
C GLY A 54 -9.37 -0.34 -1.92
N MET A 55 -8.17 0.23 -1.83
CA MET A 55 -7.77 1.05 -0.68
C MET A 55 -8.41 2.44 -0.69
N ARG A 56 -8.52 3.07 -1.85
CA ARG A 56 -9.17 4.38 -2.01
C ARG A 56 -10.63 4.33 -1.59
N ASP A 57 -11.33 3.29 -2.03
CA ASP A 57 -12.76 3.09 -1.77
C ASP A 57 -13.03 2.56 -0.35
N GLY A 58 -11.97 2.22 0.40
CA GLY A 58 -12.07 1.76 1.79
C GLY A 58 -12.41 0.29 1.97
N PHE A 59 -12.46 -0.50 0.88
CA PHE A 59 -12.67 -1.95 0.94
C PHE A 59 -11.54 -2.67 1.68
N ILE A 60 -10.32 -2.15 1.57
CA ILE A 60 -9.17 -2.64 2.32
C ILE A 60 -8.39 -1.48 2.93
N SER A 61 -7.87 -1.68 4.14
CA SER A 61 -6.96 -0.71 4.77
C SER A 61 -5.56 -0.70 4.14
N MET A 62 -4.79 0.36 4.41
CA MET A 62 -3.35 0.45 4.07
C MET A 62 -2.54 -0.77 4.58
N GLY A 63 -2.95 -1.38 5.70
CA GLY A 63 -2.30 -2.57 6.23
C GLY A 63 -2.39 -3.76 5.27
N HIS A 64 -3.54 -3.95 4.61
CA HIS A 64 -3.71 -5.00 3.61
C HIS A 64 -2.82 -4.73 2.38
N GLY A 65 -2.81 -3.49 1.86
CA GLY A 65 -1.93 -3.13 0.75
C GLY A 65 -0.45 -3.38 1.06
N ARG A 66 -0.02 -3.06 2.30
CA ARG A 66 1.34 -3.36 2.78
C ARG A 66 1.64 -4.85 2.93
N ALA A 67 0.64 -5.71 3.15
CA ALA A 67 0.83 -7.15 3.15
C ALA A 67 0.95 -7.64 1.70
N LEU A 68 0.00 -7.27 0.84
CA LEU A 68 -0.08 -7.68 -0.57
C LEU A 68 1.15 -7.30 -1.40
N ILE A 69 1.85 -6.21 -1.05
CA ILE A 69 3.07 -5.80 -1.76
C ILE A 69 4.24 -6.77 -1.63
N SER A 70 4.18 -7.71 -0.69
CA SER A 70 5.18 -8.76 -0.55
C SER A 70 4.99 -9.90 -1.55
N VAL A 71 3.86 -9.93 -2.26
CA VAL A 71 3.54 -10.89 -3.31
C VAL A 71 4.01 -10.30 -4.64
N GLU A 72 5.04 -10.90 -5.23
CA GLU A 72 5.67 -10.42 -6.46
C GLU A 72 4.86 -10.76 -7.71
N ASP A 73 4.23 -11.94 -7.74
CA ASP A 73 3.37 -12.35 -8.85
C ASP A 73 2.01 -11.63 -8.78
N THR A 74 1.68 -10.91 -9.86
CA THR A 74 0.47 -10.07 -9.91
C THR A 74 -0.81 -10.90 -9.89
N SER A 75 -0.82 -12.07 -10.54
CA SER A 75 -1.99 -12.95 -10.55
C SER A 75 -2.31 -13.46 -9.14
N THR A 76 -1.28 -13.90 -8.41
CA THR A 76 -1.38 -14.34 -7.02
C THR A 76 -1.80 -13.18 -6.11
N GLN A 77 -1.26 -11.98 -6.33
CA GLN A 77 -1.63 -10.78 -5.58
C GLN A 77 -3.12 -10.46 -5.71
N LEU A 78 -3.68 -10.56 -6.93
CA LEU A 78 -5.10 -10.33 -7.19
C LEU A 78 -6.00 -11.44 -6.63
N ASP A 79 -5.58 -12.71 -6.70
CA ASP A 79 -6.31 -13.83 -6.08
C ASP A 79 -6.43 -13.67 -4.57
N ILE A 80 -5.32 -13.32 -3.91
CA ILE A 80 -5.31 -13.05 -2.46
C ILE A 80 -6.20 -11.83 -2.15
N TYR A 81 -6.12 -10.76 -2.93
CA TYR A 81 -7.02 -9.60 -2.76
C TYR A 81 -8.50 -9.99 -2.86
N GLY A 82 -8.87 -10.82 -3.84
CA GLY A 82 -10.23 -11.35 -3.97
C GLY A 82 -10.68 -12.10 -2.71
N LYS A 83 -9.82 -12.96 -2.16
CA LYS A 83 -10.09 -13.71 -0.91
C LYS A 83 -10.21 -12.80 0.31
N VAL A 84 -9.44 -11.70 0.36
CA VAL A 84 -9.55 -10.69 1.42
C VAL A 84 -10.92 -10.05 1.41
N LEU A 85 -11.44 -9.70 0.23
CA LEU A 85 -12.77 -9.12 0.10
C LEU A 85 -13.89 -10.12 0.42
N GLU A 86 -13.81 -11.32 -0.16
CA GLU A 86 -14.85 -12.35 -0.02
C GLU A 86 -15.01 -12.81 1.44
N ASN A 87 -13.90 -12.91 2.18
CA ASN A 87 -13.89 -13.43 3.55
C ASN A 87 -13.69 -12.33 4.61
N GLU A 88 -13.74 -11.05 4.22
CA GLU A 88 -13.51 -9.90 5.10
C GLU A 88 -12.27 -10.06 5.99
N LEU A 89 -11.17 -10.52 5.41
CA LEU A 89 -9.98 -10.90 6.17
C LEU A 89 -9.37 -9.68 6.86
N SER A 90 -8.98 -9.85 8.13
CA SER A 90 -8.14 -8.87 8.81
C SER A 90 -6.74 -8.81 8.19
N VAL A 91 -5.99 -7.73 8.46
CA VAL A 91 -4.59 -7.58 8.01
C VAL A 91 -3.75 -8.78 8.45
N ARG A 92 -3.90 -9.23 9.70
CA ARG A 92 -3.15 -10.37 10.23
C ARG A 92 -3.53 -11.69 9.55
N ALA A 93 -4.81 -11.87 9.24
CA ALA A 93 -5.28 -13.04 8.48
C ALA A 93 -4.74 -13.03 7.05
N THR A 94 -4.68 -11.83 6.43
CA THR A 94 -4.09 -11.62 5.10
C THR A 94 -2.61 -11.94 5.07
N GLU A 95 -1.84 -11.45 6.04
CA GLU A 95 -0.41 -11.80 6.20
C GLU A 95 -0.21 -13.30 6.37
N THR A 96 -1.08 -13.96 7.13
CA THR A 96 -1.05 -15.42 7.32
C THR A 96 -1.34 -16.16 6.02
N LEU A 97 -2.34 -15.72 5.26
CA LEU A 97 -2.70 -16.27 3.97
C LEU A 97 -1.51 -16.18 2.99
N ILE A 98 -0.89 -15.00 2.87
CA ILE A 98 0.28 -14.78 2.02
C ILE A 98 1.44 -15.71 2.40
N LYS A 99 1.70 -15.86 3.71
CA LYS A 99 2.75 -16.76 4.19
C LYS A 99 2.52 -18.21 3.77
N ASN A 100 1.27 -18.67 3.74
CA ASN A 100 0.92 -20.03 3.32
C ASN A 100 1.07 -20.22 1.80
N TYR A 101 0.78 -19.19 1.00
CA TYR A 101 1.04 -19.20 -0.45
C TYR A 101 2.53 -19.37 -0.76
N ASN A 102 3.39 -18.62 -0.08
CA ASN A 102 4.84 -18.67 -0.31
C ASN A 102 5.52 -19.94 0.25
N ALA A 103 4.81 -20.72 1.06
CA ALA A 103 5.32 -21.96 1.65
C ALA A 103 5.00 -23.21 0.81
N THR A 104 4.27 -23.05 -0.29
CA THR A 104 3.89 -24.11 -1.23
C THR A 104 4.73 -24.00 -2.49
#